data_AF-A0A7S1DD03-F1
#
_entry.id   AF-A0A7S1DD03-F1
#
_cell.length_a   1.000
_cell.length_b   1.000
_cell.length_c   1.000
_cell.angle_alpha   90.00
_cell.angle_beta   90.00
_cell.angle_gamma   90.00
#
_symmetry.space_group_name_H-M   'P 1'
#
loop_
_entity.id
_entity.type
_entity.pdbx_description
1 polymer ?
#
loop_
_entity_poly.entity_id
_entity_poly.type
_entity_poly.pdbx_seq_one_letter_code
_entity_poly.pdbx_strand_id
1 'polypeptide(L)'
;EKAPQLVERLQGEKKDGFGLTEAETLQVINLMPSESVEIHLMIEDLPSRMTDEKQEELLNFVASFRQPDETENQKKDESEEIIEEMDMDMDIDQRVNGYEEDVQKLEAKSSPS
;
A
#
# COMPACT_ATOMS: atom_id res chain seq x y z
N GLU A 1 -35.38 0.08 -3.06
CA GLU A 1 -34.53 1.24 -2.69
C GLU A 1 -33.71 0.92 -1.46
N LYS A 2 -32.41 0.68 -1.61
CA LYS A 2 -31.48 0.53 -0.46
C LYS A 2 -30.70 1.82 -0.15
N ALA A 3 -30.72 2.78 -1.08
CA ALA A 3 -29.99 4.04 -0.96
C ALA A 3 -30.38 4.91 0.26
N PRO A 4 -31.67 5.04 0.64
CA PRO A 4 -32.03 5.84 1.83
C PRO A 4 -31.48 5.25 3.13
N GLN A 5 -31.46 3.92 3.25
CA GLN A 5 -30.96 3.20 4.43
C GLN A 5 -29.44 3.32 4.57
N LEU A 6 -28.73 3.39 3.45
CA LEU A 6 -27.28 3.64 3.41
C LEU A 6 -26.95 5.02 3.99
N VAL A 7 -27.64 6.07 3.49
CA VAL A 7 -27.45 7.45 3.97
C VAL A 7 -27.73 7.56 5.47
N GLU A 8 -28.85 6.99 5.92
CA GLU A 8 -29.26 7.05 7.33
C GLU A 8 -28.22 6.39 8.25
N ARG A 9 -27.67 5.24 7.88
CA ARG A 9 -26.65 4.55 8.68
C ARG A 9 -25.29 5.27 8.65
N LEU A 10 -24.92 5.88 7.53
CA LEU A 10 -23.68 6.66 7.40
C LEU A 10 -23.73 7.93 8.26
N GLN A 11 -24.85 8.66 8.23
CA GLN A 11 -25.04 9.89 8.99
C GLN A 11 -25.50 9.67 10.44
N GLY A 12 -25.97 8.46 10.76
CA GLY A 12 -26.49 8.11 12.08
C GLY A 12 -25.47 8.31 13.19
N GLU A 13 -25.97 8.59 14.40
CA GLU A 13 -25.14 8.85 15.58
C GLU A 13 -24.17 7.70 15.86
N LYS A 14 -22.98 8.00 16.39
CA LYS A 14 -21.84 7.08 16.55
C LYS A 14 -22.18 5.71 17.20
N LYS A 15 -23.25 5.62 17.97
CA LYS A 15 -23.68 4.39 18.64
C LYS A 15 -24.34 3.39 17.67
N ASP A 16 -25.13 3.92 16.73
CA ASP A 16 -25.94 3.17 15.78
C ASP A 16 -25.65 3.56 14.32
N GLY A 17 -24.52 4.23 14.06
CA GLY A 17 -24.12 4.73 12.75
C GLY A 17 -22.64 5.11 12.71
N PHE A 18 -22.21 5.75 11.63
CA PHE A 18 -20.81 6.14 11.40
C PHE A 18 -20.52 7.61 11.70
N GLY A 19 -21.57 8.43 11.93
CA GLY A 19 -21.43 9.84 12.26
C GLY A 19 -20.69 10.64 11.19
N LEU A 20 -20.90 10.29 9.92
CA LEU A 20 -20.34 11.02 8.78
C LEU A 20 -21.10 12.32 8.53
N THR A 21 -20.39 13.34 8.10
CA THR A 21 -21.00 14.57 7.61
C THR A 21 -21.70 14.32 6.27
N GLU A 22 -22.52 15.27 5.82
CA GLU A 22 -23.17 15.19 4.51
C GLU A 22 -22.15 15.08 3.36
N ALA A 23 -21.05 15.83 3.44
CA ALA A 23 -19.99 15.81 2.43
C ALA A 23 -19.24 14.47 2.40
N GLU A 24 -18.91 13.92 3.58
CA GLU A 24 -18.28 12.60 3.72
C GLU A 24 -19.19 11.49 3.20
N THR A 25 -20.47 11.56 3.57
CA THR A 25 -21.49 10.60 3.12
C THR A 25 -21.59 10.59 1.60
N LEU A 26 -21.63 11.78 0.99
CA LEU A 26 -21.69 11.90 -0.47
C LEU A 26 -20.44 11.30 -1.14
N GLN A 27 -19.24 11.55 -0.59
CA GLN A 27 -18.00 10.97 -1.10
C GLN A 27 -18.01 9.44 -1.01
N VAL A 28 -18.39 8.89 0.15
CA VAL A 28 -18.48 7.43 0.39
C VAL A 28 -19.48 6.77 -0.55
N ILE A 29 -20.65 7.38 -0.77
CA ILE A 29 -21.68 6.85 -1.67
C ILE A 29 -21.23 6.91 -3.13
N ASN A 30 -20.56 7.98 -3.55
CA ASN A 30 -20.14 8.16 -4.94
C ASN A 30 -18.95 7.28 -5.31
N LEU A 31 -17.99 7.13 -4.40
CA LEU A 31 -16.72 6.46 -4.67
C LEU A 31 -16.68 5.02 -4.17
N MET A 32 -17.59 4.65 -3.25
CA MET A 32 -17.75 3.30 -2.73
C MET A 32 -16.41 2.67 -2.30
N PRO A 33 -15.70 3.22 -1.30
CA PRO A 33 -14.38 2.74 -0.92
C PRO A 33 -14.37 1.24 -0.55
N SER A 34 -13.29 0.56 -0.91
CA SER A 34 -12.98 -0.84 -0.56
C SER A 34 -11.79 -0.96 0.39
N GLU A 35 -10.93 0.05 0.45
CA GLU A 35 -9.70 0.00 1.24
C GLU A 35 -9.68 1.05 2.35
N SER A 36 -8.99 0.76 3.45
CA SER A 36 -8.86 1.69 4.59
C SER A 36 -8.19 3.01 4.19
N VAL A 37 -7.22 2.97 3.26
CA VAL A 37 -6.57 4.20 2.78
C VAL A 37 -7.56 5.16 2.12
N GLU A 38 -8.60 4.65 1.44
CA GLU A 38 -9.56 5.48 0.74
C GLU A 38 -10.47 6.24 1.71
N ILE A 39 -10.93 5.59 2.78
CA ILE A 39 -11.75 6.26 3.81
C ILE A 39 -10.94 7.31 4.59
N HIS A 40 -9.63 7.13 4.74
CA HIS A 40 -8.74 8.14 5.34
C HIS A 40 -8.63 9.41 4.48
N LEU A 41 -8.82 9.29 3.16
CA LEU A 41 -8.84 10.45 2.25
C LEU A 41 -10.20 11.15 2.22
N MET A 42 -11.28 10.43 2.53
CA MET A 42 -12.65 10.95 2.49
C MET A 42 -13.11 11.56 3.82
N ILE A 43 -12.62 11.05 4.95
CA ILE A 43 -13.10 11.39 6.29
C ILE A 43 -11.99 12.09 7.07
N GLU A 44 -12.28 13.30 7.55
CA GLU A 44 -11.33 14.07 8.34
C GLU A 44 -11.18 13.51 9.76
N ASP A 45 -9.94 13.55 10.28
CA ASP A 45 -9.56 13.07 11.62
C ASP A 45 -10.08 11.66 11.94
N LEU A 46 -10.09 10.77 10.94
CA LEU A 46 -10.64 9.42 11.02
C LEU A 46 -10.16 8.62 12.25
N PRO A 47 -8.84 8.54 12.55
CA PRO A 47 -8.34 7.76 13.69
C PRO A 47 -8.79 8.32 15.05
N SER A 48 -9.10 9.61 15.12
CA SER A 48 -9.63 10.22 16.34
C SER A 48 -11.13 9.99 16.51
N ARG A 49 -11.86 9.80 15.40
CA ARG A 49 -13.33 9.70 15.40
C ARG A 49 -13.84 8.29 15.59
N MET A 50 -13.12 7.28 15.08
CA MET A 50 -13.55 5.88 15.09
C MET A 50 -12.35 4.92 15.19
N THR A 51 -12.57 3.78 15.85
CA THR A 51 -11.54 2.73 16.00
C THR A 51 -11.35 1.98 14.70
N ASP A 52 -10.24 1.26 14.58
CA ASP A 52 -9.92 0.47 13.38
C ASP A 52 -11.00 -0.60 13.10
N GLU A 53 -11.58 -1.20 14.15
CA GLU A 53 -12.69 -2.15 13.98
C GLU A 53 -13.93 -1.48 13.39
N LYS A 54 -14.19 -0.22 13.76
CA LYS A 54 -15.33 0.54 13.24
C LYS A 54 -15.10 1.01 11.80
N GLN A 55 -13.85 1.28 11.44
CA GLN A 55 -13.44 1.56 10.06
C GLN A 55 -13.65 0.32 9.17
N GLU A 56 -13.29 -0.86 9.66
CA GLU A 56 -13.54 -2.12 8.95
C GLU A 56 -15.04 -2.40 8.82
N GLU A 57 -15.84 -2.14 9.87
CA GLU A 57 -17.30 -2.23 9.81
C GLU A 57 -17.88 -1.30 8.73
N LEU A 58 -17.35 -0.08 8.59
CA LEU A 58 -17.76 0.87 7.56
C LEU A 58 -17.49 0.33 6.16
N LEU A 59 -16.28 -0.18 5.90
CA LEU A 59 -15.91 -0.76 4.61
C LEU A 59 -16.79 -1.95 4.26
N ASN A 60 -17.00 -2.87 5.21
CA ASN A 60 -17.87 -4.02 5.03
C ASN A 60 -19.33 -3.61 4.77
N PHE A 61 -19.81 -2.57 5.48
CA PHE A 61 -21.14 -2.03 5.27
C PHE A 61 -21.28 -1.45 3.86
N VAL A 62 -20.37 -0.59 3.43
CA VAL A 62 -20.36 0.01 2.08
C VAL A 62 -20.26 -1.07 1.00
N ALA A 63 -19.38 -2.06 1.18
CA ALA A 63 -19.22 -3.18 0.26
C ALA A 63 -20.53 -3.96 0.04
N SER A 64 -21.39 -4.08 1.06
CA SER A 64 -22.68 -4.77 0.95
C SER A 64 -23.69 -4.10 0.00
N PHE A 65 -23.47 -2.83 -0.38
CA PHE A 65 -24.30 -2.10 -1.33
C PHE A 65 -23.73 -2.07 -2.75
N ARG A 66 -22.51 -2.60 -2.98
CA ARG A 66 -22.02 -2.79 -4.35
C ARG A 66 -22.95 -3.76 -5.06
N GLN A 67 -23.44 -3.37 -6.24
CA GLN A 67 -24.15 -4.31 -7.10
C GLN A 67 -23.16 -5.40 -7.53
N PRO A 68 -23.56 -6.68 -7.56
CA PRO A 68 -22.72 -7.76 -8.06
C PRO A 68 -22.67 -7.69 -9.60
N ASP A 69 -22.03 -6.66 -10.14
CA ASP A 69 -21.69 -6.56 -11.55
C ASP A 69 -20.18 -6.28 -11.67
N GLU A 70 -19.44 -7.36 -11.97
CA GLU A 70 -18.10 -7.39 -12.60
C GLU A 70 -16.83 -6.99 -11.82
N THR A 71 -16.70 -7.38 -10.55
CA THR A 71 -15.34 -7.60 -9.99
C THR A 71 -15.26 -8.86 -9.15
N GLU A 72 -15.30 -10.01 -9.81
CA GLU A 72 -14.52 -11.17 -9.35
C GLU A 72 -13.04 -10.79 -9.38
N ASN A 73 -12.50 -10.36 -8.25
CA ASN A 73 -11.12 -10.67 -7.91
C ASN A 73 -11.00 -10.69 -6.39
N GLN A 74 -11.61 -11.73 -5.82
CA GLN A 74 -11.18 -12.25 -4.53
C GLN A 74 -9.76 -12.78 -4.71
N LYS A 75 -8.74 -12.01 -4.32
CA LYS A 75 -7.52 -12.62 -3.79
C LYS A 75 -7.59 -12.55 -2.27
N LYS A 76 -8.21 -13.59 -1.71
CA LYS A 76 -7.93 -14.07 -0.35
C LYS A 76 -6.57 -14.75 -0.37
N ASP A 77 -5.84 -14.60 0.73
CA ASP A 77 -4.77 -15.48 1.20
C ASP A 77 -3.71 -15.89 0.18
N GLU A 78 -2.64 -15.13 0.08
CA GLU A 78 -1.32 -15.71 -0.18
C GLU A 78 -0.48 -15.48 1.09
N SER A 79 -0.44 -16.55 1.88
CA SER A 79 0.60 -16.86 2.87
C SER A 79 1.97 -16.29 2.47
N GLU A 80 2.54 -15.45 3.33
CA GLU A 80 3.98 -15.14 3.31
C GLU A 80 4.78 -16.39 3.72
N GLU A 81 5.01 -17.29 2.78
CA GLU A 81 6.21 -18.13 2.78
C GLU A 81 6.86 -18.09 1.39
N ILE A 82 8.20 -18.09 1.42
CA ILE A 82 9.18 -18.08 0.33
C ILE A 82 9.75 -16.68 -0.01
N ILE A 83 10.70 -16.23 0.82
CA ILE A 83 11.85 -15.46 0.31
C ILE A 83 12.81 -16.51 -0.27
N GLU A 84 12.72 -16.77 -1.58
CA GLU A 84 13.82 -17.38 -2.33
C GLU A 84 14.91 -16.31 -2.49
N GLU A 85 15.96 -16.40 -1.68
CA GLU A 85 17.20 -15.65 -1.91
C GLU A 85 17.84 -16.12 -3.22
N MET A 86 17.55 -15.43 -4.32
CA MET A 86 18.39 -15.45 -5.50
C MET A 86 18.43 -14.03 -6.09
N ASP A 87 19.55 -13.33 -5.86
CA ASP A 87 20.15 -12.36 -6.79
C ASP A 87 21.57 -12.02 -6.30
N MET A 88 22.59 -12.56 -6.96
CA MET A 88 23.42 -11.88 -7.96
C MET A 88 24.48 -10.92 -7.38
N ASP A 89 25.48 -11.46 -6.66
CA ASP A 89 26.78 -10.78 -6.53
C ASP A 89 27.72 -11.24 -7.65
N MET A 90 27.65 -10.47 -8.73
CA MET A 90 28.56 -10.48 -9.86
C MET A 90 29.99 -10.18 -9.38
N ASP A 91 30.94 -11.02 -9.77
CA ASP A 91 32.37 -10.96 -9.44
C ASP A 91 33.00 -9.54 -9.54
N ILE A 92 33.30 -8.91 -8.40
CA ILE A 92 34.18 -7.74 -8.30
C ILE A 92 35.48 -8.17 -7.60
N ASP A 93 36.22 -9.15 -8.15
CA ASP A 93 37.54 -9.47 -7.57
C ASP A 93 38.63 -9.93 -8.56
N GLN A 94 38.55 -9.53 -9.84
CA GLN A 94 39.66 -9.74 -10.79
C GLN A 94 40.17 -8.46 -11.48
N ARG A 95 39.86 -7.28 -10.96
CA ARG A 95 40.33 -6.00 -11.52
C ARG A 95 41.53 -5.36 -10.81
N VAL A 96 42.23 -6.09 -9.93
CA VAL A 96 43.38 -5.52 -9.19
C VAL A 96 44.74 -6.07 -9.65
N ASN A 97 44.81 -7.20 -10.35
CA ASN A 97 46.12 -7.78 -10.77
C ASN A 97 46.68 -7.26 -12.11
N GLY A 98 45.99 -6.35 -12.80
CA GLY A 98 46.44 -5.86 -14.12
C GLY A 98 47.26 -4.57 -14.11
N TYR A 99 47.28 -3.83 -12.99
CA TYR A 99 47.92 -2.51 -12.93
C TYR A 99 49.25 -2.48 -12.16
N GLU A 100 49.60 -3.52 -11.38
CA GLU A 100 50.86 -3.52 -10.62
C GLU A 100 52.09 -3.98 -11.42
N GLU A 101 51.92 -4.78 -12.48
CA GLU A 101 53.08 -5.20 -13.31
C GLU A 101 53.59 -4.10 -14.26
N ASP A 102 52.74 -3.17 -14.68
CA ASP A 102 53.12 -2.11 -15.62
C ASP A 102 53.79 -0.91 -14.92
N VAL A 103 53.49 -0.67 -13.64
CA VAL A 103 54.10 0.42 -12.86
C VAL A 103 55.56 0.09 -12.52
N GLN A 104 55.88 -1.16 -12.18
CA GLN A 104 57.25 -1.56 -11.85
C GLN A 104 58.18 -1.63 -13.09
N LYS A 105 57.64 -1.89 -14.29
CA LYS A 105 58.42 -1.87 -15.54
C LYS A 105 58.75 -0.46 -16.03
N LEU A 106 58.02 0.56 -15.58
CA LEU A 106 58.29 1.97 -15.92
C LEU A 106 59.31 2.61 -14.97
N GLU A 107 59.37 2.20 -13.71
CA GLU A 107 60.38 2.69 -12.76
C GLU A 107 61.79 2.09 -13.00
N ALA A 108 61.88 0.84 -13.50
CA ALA A 108 63.17 0.21 -13.81
C ALA A 108 63.85 0.72 -15.11
N LYS A 109 63.22 1.63 -15.86
CA LYS A 109 63.77 2.19 -17.11
C LYS A 109 64.08 3.68 -17.06
N SER A 110 63.85 4.37 -15.95
CA SER A 110 64.04 5.84 -15.86
C SER A 110 65.04 6.32 -14.80
N SER A 111 65.81 5.45 -14.15
CA SER A 111 66.99 5.87 -13.38
C SER A 111 68.28 5.28 -13.97
N PRO A 112 68.96 6.05 -14.83
CA PRO A 112 70.37 5.85 -15.15
C PRO A 112 71.24 6.53 -14.08
N SER A 113 72.10 5.77 -13.42
CA SER A 113 73.47 6.19 -13.09
C SER A 113 74.30 5.04 -12.57
#